data_AF-A0A839SQC8-F1
#
_entry.id   AF-A0A839SQC8-F1
#
_cell.length_a   1.000
_cell.length_b   1.000
_cell.length_c   1.000
_cell.angle_alpha   90.00
_cell.angle_beta   90.00
_cell.angle_gamma   90.00
#
_symmetry.space_group_name_H-M   'P 1'
#
loop_
_entity.id
_entity.type
_entity.pdbx_description
1 polymer ?
#
loop_
_entity_poly.entity_id
_entity_poly.type
_entity_poly.pdbx_seq_one_letter_code
_entity_poly.pdbx_strand_id
1 'polypeptide(L)'
;MSAIFSQSLPVFIVLTAAFGICAWLSGQAMANGWRPLWVALFYAGLIALAHRFLLFALRDASLLDFLGFVLSLIFFCAIAWFAYRKRRADRMVSQYPWLYQRAGLIGWRALRD
;
A
#
# COMPACT_ATOMS: atom_id res chain seq x y z
N MET A 1 -24.06 13.62 -4.88
CA MET A 1 -23.04 13.48 -3.81
C MET A 1 -23.69 13.02 -2.49
N SER A 2 -24.46 11.93 -2.50
CA SER A 2 -25.14 11.38 -1.31
C SER A 2 -25.09 9.83 -1.25
N ALA A 3 -24.25 9.20 -2.07
CA ALA A 3 -24.18 7.74 -2.20
C ALA A 3 -22.91 7.10 -1.61
N ILE A 4 -22.01 7.88 -0.98
CA ILE A 4 -20.75 7.34 -0.43
C ILE A 4 -20.98 6.66 0.94
N PHE A 5 -22.03 7.07 1.67
CA PHE A 5 -22.25 6.68 3.07
C PHE A 5 -23.55 5.91 3.33
N SER A 6 -24.41 5.71 2.33
CA SER A 6 -25.80 5.31 2.57
C SER A 6 -26.01 3.86 3.00
N GLN A 7 -25.06 2.93 2.78
CA GLN A 7 -25.27 1.51 3.13
C GLN A 7 -24.04 0.92 3.86
N SER A 8 -24.15 0.90 5.19
CA SER A 8 -23.22 0.38 6.22
C SER A 8 -21.75 0.84 6.12
N LEU A 9 -21.45 2.02 6.70
CA LEU A 9 -20.11 2.51 7.05
C LEU A 9 -19.16 1.44 7.64
N PRO A 10 -19.62 0.55 8.55
CA PRO A 10 -18.74 -0.45 9.17
C PRO A 10 -18.09 -1.41 8.17
N VAL A 11 -18.85 -1.91 7.19
CA VAL A 11 -18.34 -2.86 6.19
C VAL A 11 -17.24 -2.21 5.35
N PHE A 12 -17.45 -0.96 4.95
CA PHE A 12 -16.44 -0.21 4.20
C PHE A 12 -15.16 -0.01 5.00
N ILE A 13 -15.27 0.36 6.28
CA ILE A 13 -14.12 0.56 7.17
C ILE A 13 -13.37 -0.75 7.36
N VAL A 14 -14.07 -1.85 7.66
CA VAL A 14 -13.47 -3.17 7.90
C VAL A 14 -12.74 -3.66 6.65
N LEU A 15 -13.37 -3.60 5.47
CA LEU A 15 -12.73 -3.99 4.22
C LEU A 15 -11.51 -3.11 3.92
N THR A 16 -11.66 -1.79 4.00
CA THR A 16 -10.57 -0.86 3.70
C THR A 16 -9.38 -1.07 4.65
N ALA A 17 -9.64 -1.31 5.94
CA ALA A 17 -8.60 -1.64 6.91
C ALA A 17 -7.93 -2.98 6.61
N ALA A 18 -8.71 -4.04 6.34
CA ALA A 18 -8.17 -5.36 6.03
C ALA A 18 -7.27 -5.35 4.77
N PHE A 19 -7.76 -4.77 3.67
CA PHE A 19 -6.96 -4.63 2.44
C PHE A 19 -5.82 -3.62 2.61
N GLY A 20 -5.96 -2.63 3.49
CA GLY A 20 -4.88 -1.72 3.88
C GLY A 20 -3.71 -2.45 4.54
N ILE A 21 -4.00 -3.41 5.44
CA ILE A 21 -2.99 -4.29 6.04
C ILE A 21 -2.35 -5.16 4.95
N CYS A 22 -3.13 -5.72 4.02
CA CYS A 22 -2.57 -6.47 2.89
C CYS A 22 -1.62 -5.62 2.03
N ALA A 23 -1.99 -4.37 1.73
CA ALA A 23 -1.13 -3.44 0.98
C ALA A 23 0.17 -3.15 1.73
N TRP A 24 0.08 -2.93 3.05
CA TRP A 24 1.23 -2.71 3.92
C TRP A 24 2.17 -3.93 3.95
N LEU A 25 1.63 -5.13 4.14
CA LEU A 25 2.42 -6.37 4.17
C LEU A 25 3.06 -6.66 2.80
N SER A 26 2.32 -6.44 1.71
CA SER A 26 2.83 -6.58 0.34
C SER A 26 4.01 -5.65 0.08
N GLY A 27 3.88 -4.36 0.43
CA GLY A 27 4.97 -3.39 0.30
C GLY A 27 6.23 -3.80 1.07
N GLN A 28 6.08 -4.28 2.31
CA GLN A 28 7.21 -4.81 3.10
C GLN A 28 7.84 -6.07 2.49
N ALA A 29 7.02 -7.01 2.01
CA ALA A 29 7.49 -8.25 1.41
C ALA A 29 8.35 -7.97 0.16
N MET A 30 7.92 -7.04 -0.69
CA MET A 30 8.69 -6.63 -1.87
C MET A 30 10.01 -5.95 -1.49
N ALA A 31 10.01 -5.09 -0.47
CA ALA A 31 11.24 -4.48 0.03
C ALA A 31 12.21 -5.51 0.62
N ASN A 32 11.71 -6.51 1.35
CA ASN A 32 12.54 -7.61 1.88
C ASN A 32 13.19 -8.44 0.77
N GLY A 33 12.43 -8.72 -0.30
CA GLY A 33 12.91 -9.43 -1.48
C GLY A 33 13.79 -8.60 -2.43
N TRP A 34 14.20 -7.39 -2.00
CA TRP A 34 14.98 -6.44 -2.79
C TRP A 34 14.38 -6.05 -4.16
N ARG A 35 13.09 -6.35 -4.37
CA ARG A 35 12.37 -6.13 -5.64
C ARG A 35 12.21 -4.64 -5.92
N PRO A 36 12.12 -4.23 -7.20
CA PRO A 36 11.91 -2.83 -7.55
C PRO A 36 10.54 -2.34 -7.07
N LEU A 37 10.45 -1.03 -6.77
CA LEU A 37 9.25 -0.37 -6.24
C LEU A 37 8.01 -0.60 -7.13
N TRP A 38 8.18 -0.61 -8.45
CA TRP A 38 7.09 -0.82 -9.41
C TRP A 38 6.35 -2.15 -9.19
N VAL A 39 7.04 -3.20 -8.74
CA VAL A 39 6.41 -4.49 -8.43
C VAL A 39 5.49 -4.35 -7.21
N ALA A 40 5.90 -3.60 -6.19
CA ALA A 40 5.06 -3.32 -5.02
C ALA A 40 3.80 -2.51 -5.39
N LEU A 41 3.95 -1.51 -6.27
CA LEU A 41 2.82 -0.72 -6.76
C LEU A 41 1.87 -1.54 -7.63
N PHE A 42 2.39 -2.44 -8.47
CA PHE A 42 1.57 -3.36 -9.26
C PHE A 42 0.70 -4.26 -8.37
N TYR A 43 1.29 -4.86 -7.33
CA TYR A 43 0.52 -5.65 -6.36
C TYR A 43 -0.48 -4.81 -5.56
N ALA A 44 -0.15 -3.58 -5.20
CA ALA A 44 -1.11 -2.66 -4.58
C ALA A 44 -2.30 -2.36 -5.51
N GLY A 45 -2.06 -2.29 -6.82
CA GLY A 45 -3.13 -2.18 -7.81
C GLY A 45 -4.06 -3.39 -7.84
N LEU A 46 -3.52 -4.61 -7.77
CA LEU A 46 -4.33 -5.82 -7.65
C LEU A 46 -5.14 -5.86 -6.36
N ILE A 47 -4.57 -5.36 -5.26
CA ILE A 47 -5.26 -5.21 -3.97
C ILE A 47 -6.43 -4.22 -4.07
N ALA A 48 -6.24 -3.09 -4.76
CA ALA A 48 -7.30 -2.11 -5.01
C ALA A 48 -8.43 -2.71 -5.87
N LEU A 49 -8.09 -3.51 -6.88
CA LEU A 49 -9.06 -4.25 -7.70
C LEU A 49 -9.86 -5.23 -6.85
N ALA A 50 -9.20 -6.02 -6.00
CA ALA A 50 -9.84 -6.97 -5.11
C ALA A 50 -10.76 -6.28 -4.08
N HIS A 51 -10.33 -5.17 -3.50
CA HIS A 51 -11.15 -4.33 -2.62
C HIS A 51 -12.41 -3.83 -3.33
N ARG A 52 -12.28 -3.35 -4.57
CA ARG A 52 -13.41 -2.85 -5.36
C ARG A 52 -14.39 -3.97 -5.73
N PHE A 53 -13.86 -5.14 -6.08
CA PHE A 53 -14.66 -6.33 -6.36
C PHE A 53 -15.47 -6.77 -5.14
N LEU A 54 -14.87 -6.81 -3.94
CA LEU A 54 -15.60 -7.13 -2.71
C LEU A 54 -16.66 -6.09 -2.36
N LEU A 55 -16.37 -4.80 -2.54
CA LEU A 55 -17.38 -3.75 -2.31
C LEU A 55 -18.57 -3.86 -3.26
N PHE A 56 -18.34 -4.27 -4.51
CA PHE A 56 -19.42 -4.59 -5.44
C PHE A 56 -20.20 -5.82 -5.00
N ALA A 57 -19.51 -6.93 -4.70
CA ALA A 57 -20.15 -8.19 -4.35
C ALA A 57 -20.95 -8.14 -3.03
N LEU A 58 -20.50 -7.36 -2.04
CA LEU A 58 -21.16 -7.27 -0.73
C LEU A 58 -22.19 -6.14 -0.62
N ARG A 59 -22.14 -5.12 -1.48
CA ARG A 59 -22.98 -3.91 -1.36
C ARG A 59 -23.59 -3.43 -2.67
N ASP A 60 -23.59 -4.25 -3.71
CA ASP A 60 -24.06 -3.90 -5.06
C ASP A 60 -23.48 -2.57 -5.59
N ALA A 61 -22.27 -2.21 -5.14
CA ALA A 61 -21.65 -0.93 -5.46
C ALA A 61 -21.10 -0.94 -6.89
N SER A 62 -21.64 -0.14 -7.81
CA SER A 62 -21.26 -0.06 -9.24
C SER A 62 -19.79 -0.39 -9.52
N LEU A 63 -19.52 -1.51 -10.20
CA LEU A 63 -18.16 -2.01 -10.44
C LEU A 63 -17.29 -1.00 -11.23
N LEU A 64 -17.93 -0.25 -12.12
CA LEU A 64 -17.31 0.68 -13.08
C LEU A 64 -17.25 2.13 -12.59
N ASP A 65 -17.39 2.37 -11.29
CA ASP A 65 -17.14 3.70 -10.73
C ASP A 65 -15.64 4.04 -10.81
N PHE A 66 -15.28 4.76 -11.88
CA PHE A 66 -13.91 5.12 -12.20
C PHE A 66 -13.24 5.94 -11.11
N LEU A 67 -13.95 6.93 -10.54
CA LEU A 67 -13.39 7.81 -9.51
C LEU A 67 -13.15 7.05 -8.21
N GLY A 68 -14.11 6.23 -7.77
CA GLY A 68 -13.96 5.38 -6.58
C GLY A 68 -12.78 4.41 -6.72
N PHE A 69 -12.61 3.81 -7.90
CA PHE A 69 -11.48 2.93 -8.17
C PHE A 69 -10.14 3.66 -8.12
N VAL A 70 -10.01 4.82 -8.78
CA VAL A 70 -8.77 5.61 -8.80
C VAL A 70 -8.38 6.08 -7.40
N LEU A 71 -9.35 6.49 -6.57
CA LEU A 71 -9.09 6.88 -5.18
C LEU A 71 -8.59 5.71 -4.34
N SER A 72 -9.23 4.53 -4.43
CA SER A 72 -8.76 3.31 -3.75
C SER A 72 -7.37 2.90 -4.23
N LEU A 73 -7.11 3.00 -5.54
CA LEU A 73 -5.81 2.69 -6.13
C LEU A 73 -4.70 3.58 -5.54
N ILE A 74 -4.91 4.90 -5.54
CA ILE A 74 -3.95 5.86 -4.97
C ILE A 74 -3.75 5.57 -3.48
N PHE A 75 -4.83 5.32 -2.75
CA PHE A 75 -4.78 5.04 -1.32
C PHE A 75 -3.93 3.80 -0.98
N PHE A 76 -4.20 2.66 -1.61
CA PHE A 76 -3.43 1.44 -1.37
C PHE A 76 -2.00 1.52 -1.90
N CYS A 77 -1.77 2.20 -3.04
CA CYS A 77 -0.44 2.48 -3.55
C CYS A 77 0.38 3.34 -2.57
N ALA A 78 -0.22 4.36 -1.95
CA ALA A 78 0.45 5.19 -0.96
C ALA A 78 0.87 4.39 0.28
N ILE A 79 -0.02 3.51 0.77
CA ILE A 79 0.28 2.60 1.89
C ILE A 79 1.44 1.66 1.52
N ALA A 80 1.36 1.00 0.36
CA ALA A 80 2.39 0.06 -0.08
C ALA A 80 3.74 0.75 -0.32
N TRP A 81 3.72 1.96 -0.90
CA TRP A 81 4.92 2.77 -1.11
C TRP A 81 5.60 3.16 0.19
N PHE A 82 4.83 3.63 1.18
CA PHE A 82 5.35 4.03 2.48
C PHE A 82 5.94 2.83 3.21
N ALA A 83 5.22 1.71 3.24
CA ALA A 83 5.68 0.45 3.82
C ALA A 83 6.97 -0.05 3.15
N TYR A 84 7.03 0.01 1.82
CA TYR A 84 8.21 -0.35 1.03
C TYR A 84 9.42 0.53 1.38
N ARG A 85 9.25 1.87 1.41
CA ARG A 85 10.34 2.81 1.70
C ARG A 85 10.91 2.61 3.09
N LYS A 86 10.04 2.50 4.10
CA LYS A 86 10.42 2.24 5.49
C LYS A 86 11.25 0.96 5.57
N ARG A 87 10.73 -0.14 5.00
CA ARG A 87 11.41 -1.44 5.10
C ARG A 87 12.70 -1.50 4.28
N ARG A 88 12.75 -0.82 3.14
CA ARG A 88 13.96 -0.71 2.32
C ARG A 88 15.07 0.03 3.07
N ALA A 89 14.73 1.10 3.79
CA ALA A 89 15.70 1.83 4.62
C ALA A 89 16.27 0.95 5.74
N ASP A 90 15.40 0.25 6.47
CA ASP A 90 15.84 -0.68 7.52
C ASP A 90 16.76 -1.77 6.94
N ARG A 91 16.44 -2.33 5.76
CA ARG A 91 17.28 -3.34 5.08
C ARG A 91 18.64 -2.80 4.66
N MET A 92 18.70 -1.58 4.13
CA MET A 92 19.98 -0.96 3.74
C MET A 92 20.91 -0.81 4.94
N VAL A 93 20.38 -0.33 6.07
CA VAL A 93 21.17 -0.11 7.29
C VAL A 93 21.58 -1.42 7.97
N SER A 94 20.67 -2.40 8.05
CA SER A 94 20.97 -3.69 8.71
C SER A 94 21.90 -4.58 7.88
N GLN A 95 21.77 -4.59 6.55
CA GLN A 95 22.57 -5.45 5.69
C GLN A 95 23.93 -4.83 5.35
N TYR A 96 23.99 -3.49 5.23
CA TYR A 96 25.20 -2.76 4.85
C TYR A 96 25.57 -1.68 5.89
N PRO A 97 25.75 -2.04 7.17
CA PRO A 97 26.01 -1.07 8.24
C PRO A 97 27.33 -0.30 8.07
N TRP A 98 28.30 -0.88 7.34
CA TRP A 98 29.58 -0.23 7.06
C TRP A 98 29.49 0.83 5.95
N LEU A 99 28.44 0.80 5.12
CA LEU A 99 28.27 1.72 3.99
C LEU A 99 27.17 2.76 4.26
N TYR A 100 26.13 2.39 5.00
CA TYR A 100 24.96 3.23 5.21
C TYR A 100 24.59 3.39 6.69
N GLN A 101 24.21 4.61 7.05
CA GLN A 101 23.62 4.96 8.35
C GLN A 101 22.16 5.39 8.17
N ARG A 102 21.32 5.17 9.20
CA ARG A 102 19.91 5.55 9.16
C ARG A 102 19.75 7.08 9.14
N ALA A 103 18.97 7.59 8.18
CA ALA A 103 18.66 9.01 8.03
C ALA A 103 17.13 9.22 8.08
N GLY A 104 16.56 9.11 9.27
CA GLY A 104 15.12 9.21 9.51
C GLY A 104 14.36 7.91 9.30
N LEU A 105 13.03 8.02 9.15
CA LEU A 105 12.12 6.86 9.11
C LEU A 105 12.13 6.10 7.78
N ILE A 106 12.45 6.76 6.67
CA ILE A 106 12.37 6.23 5.30
C ILE A 106 13.68 6.39 4.52
N GLY A 107 14.69 7.04 5.11
CA GLY A 107 15.94 7.41 4.46
C GLY A 107 17.16 6.74 5.09
N TRP A 108 18.23 6.67 4.31
CA TRP A 108 19.56 6.27 4.73
C TRP A 108 20.58 7.22 4.09
N ARG A 109 21.72 7.39 4.74
CA ARG A 109 22.84 8.23 4.28
C ARG A 109 24.07 7.36 4.08
N ALA A 110 24.86 7.65 3.06
CA ALA A 110 26.18 7.06 2.90
C ALA A 110 27.10 7.55 4.04
N LEU A 111 27.96 6.66 4.53
CA LEU A 111 28.97 6.98 5.56
C LEU A 111 30.24 7.58 4.96
N ARG A 112 30.51 7.32 3.68
CA ARG A 112 31.71 7.78 2.97
C ARG A 112 31.26 8.37 1.63
N ASP A 113 31.48 9.67 1.46
CA ASP A 113 31.29 10.41 0.22
C ASP A 113 32.62 10.50 -0.55
#